data_AF-A0A7C3X8K0-F1
#
_entry.id   AF-A0A7C3X8K0-F1
#
_cell.length_a   1.000
_cell.length_b   1.000
_cell.length_c   1.000
_cell.angle_alpha   90.00
_cell.angle_beta   90.00
_cell.angle_gamma   90.00
#
_symmetry.space_group_name_H-M   'P 1'
#
loop_
_entity.id
_entity.type
_entity.pdbx_description
1 polymer ?
#
loop_
_entity_poly.entity_id
_entity_poly.type
_entity_poly.pdbx_seq_one_letter_code
_entity_poly.pdbx_strand_id
1 'polypeptide(L)'
;RIVTEATVKVHVRGKRIIATGEGNGPVNALDSALRLAIGRAYPELDDIDLEDYKVIILNPEKATAAVTRVLIESGDGEKTWGTIGVSENIIEASWQALVDSIEYGLLHKKAQP
;
A
#
# COMPACT_ATOMS: atom_id res chain seq x y z
N ARG A 1 11.03 -21.39 4.38
CA ARG A 1 10.43 -20.05 4.62
C ARG A 1 9.65 -19.71 3.37
N ILE A 2 8.36 -19.38 3.48
CA ILE A 2 7.55 -18.99 2.30
C ILE A 2 7.98 -17.56 1.94
N VAL A 3 8.36 -17.36 0.69
CA VAL A 3 8.62 -16.04 0.11
C VAL A 3 7.49 -15.80 -0.89
N THR A 4 6.80 -14.68 -0.75
CA THR A 4 5.78 -14.24 -1.70
C THR A 4 6.39 -13.20 -2.62
N GLU A 5 6.09 -13.27 -3.91
CA GLU A 5 6.49 -12.28 -4.91
C GLU A 5 5.25 -11.55 -5.43
N ALA A 6 5.38 -10.25 -5.71
CA ALA A 6 4.39 -9.47 -6.42
C ALA A 6 5.05 -8.63 -7.51
N THR A 7 4.37 -8.47 -8.65
CA THR A 7 4.81 -7.59 -9.74
C THR A 7 3.80 -6.47 -9.94
N VAL A 8 4.25 -5.22 -9.88
CA VAL A 8 3.43 -4.03 -10.12
C VAL A 8 3.77 -3.40 -11.46
N LYS A 9 2.78 -2.78 -12.10
CA LYS A 9 2.94 -2.00 -13.33
C LYS A 9 2.32 -0.63 -13.09
N VAL A 10 3.13 0.40 -13.05
CA VAL A 10 2.70 1.77 -12.71
C VAL A 10 3.22 2.77 -13.74
N HIS A 11 2.60 3.96 -13.77
CA HIS A 11 3.09 5.08 -14.54
C HIS A 11 3.66 6.14 -13.59
N VAL A 12 4.94 6.47 -13.75
CA VAL A 12 5.63 7.45 -12.92
C VAL A 12 6.20 8.53 -13.83
N ARG A 13 5.74 9.78 -13.65
CA ARG A 13 6.16 10.94 -14.47
C ARG A 13 6.09 10.65 -15.98
N GLY A 14 4.99 10.03 -16.44
CA GLY A 14 4.75 9.68 -17.85
C GLY A 14 5.50 8.46 -18.37
N LYS A 15 6.30 7.77 -17.55
CA LYS A 15 7.02 6.54 -17.93
C LYS A 15 6.35 5.32 -17.30
N ARG A 16 6.14 4.27 -18.10
CA ARG A 16 5.67 2.98 -17.60
C ARG A 16 6.83 2.23 -16.93
N ILE A 17 6.64 1.84 -15.67
CA ILE A 17 7.61 1.10 -14.87
C ILE A 17 6.97 -0.23 -14.46
N ILE A 18 7.75 -1.30 -14.52
CA ILE A 18 7.40 -2.62 -14.01
C ILE A 18 8.44 -2.98 -12.96
N ALA A 19 8.00 -3.36 -11.77
CA ALA A 19 8.89 -3.77 -10.70
C ALA A 19 8.32 -5.01 -10.00
N THR A 20 9.23 -5.83 -9.50
CA THR A 20 8.93 -7.08 -8.81
C THR A 20 9.57 -7.01 -7.43
N GLY A 21 8.78 -7.28 -6.40
CA GLY A 21 9.19 -7.22 -5.01
C GLY A 21 8.82 -8.51 -4.29
N GLU A 22 9.65 -8.87 -3.31
CA GLU A 22 9.43 -10.02 -2.45
C GLU A 22 9.01 -9.57 -1.04
N GLY A 23 8.33 -10.46 -0.31
CA GLY A 23 7.89 -10.21 1.05
C GLY A 23 7.40 -11.45 1.78
N ASN A 24 7.11 -11.29 3.07
CA ASN A 24 6.59 -12.39 3.90
C ASN A 24 5.11 -12.72 3.62
N GLY A 25 4.46 -11.97 2.73
CA GLY A 25 3.08 -12.16 2.29
C GLY A 25 2.76 -11.27 1.08
N PRO A 26 1.58 -11.42 0.45
CA PRO A 26 1.26 -10.74 -0.81
C PRO A 26 1.21 -9.21 -0.67
N VAL A 27 0.67 -8.69 0.44
CA VAL A 27 0.59 -7.24 0.67
C VAL A 27 1.98 -6.63 0.88
N ASN A 28 2.84 -7.32 1.65
CA ASN A 28 4.22 -6.87 1.84
C ASN A 28 5.02 -6.94 0.52
N ALA A 29 4.81 -7.97 -0.29
CA ALA A 29 5.44 -8.05 -1.61
C ALA A 29 4.97 -6.93 -2.55
N LEU A 30 3.68 -6.55 -2.50
CA LEU A 30 3.13 -5.42 -3.26
C LEU A 30 3.74 -4.08 -2.82
N ASP A 31 3.87 -3.84 -1.51
CA ASP A 31 4.54 -2.67 -0.97
C ASP A 31 6.01 -2.59 -1.43
N SER A 32 6.77 -3.68 -1.25
CA SER A 32 8.15 -3.78 -1.76
C SER A 32 8.24 -3.46 -3.25
N ALA A 33 7.35 -4.03 -4.07
CA ALA A 33 7.35 -3.83 -5.51
C ALA A 33 7.00 -2.38 -5.89
N LEU A 34 6.04 -1.76 -5.20
CA LEU A 34 5.66 -0.37 -5.42
C LEU A 34 6.78 0.60 -5.03
N ARG A 35 7.41 0.39 -3.86
CA ARG A 35 8.57 1.18 -3.42
C ARG A 35 9.72 1.09 -4.41
N LEU A 36 10.03 -0.10 -4.93
CA LEU A 36 11.02 -0.28 -5.99
C LEU A 36 10.66 0.47 -7.28
N ALA A 37 9.37 0.51 -7.64
CA ALA A 37 8.91 1.18 -8.85
C ALA A 37 9.02 2.71 -8.78
N ILE A 38 8.71 3.30 -7.61
CA ILE A 38 8.54 4.75 -7.50
C ILE A 38 9.63 5.46 -6.70
N GLY A 39 10.40 4.75 -5.86
CA GLY A 39 11.34 5.36 -4.90
C GLY A 39 12.39 6.26 -5.54
N ARG A 40 12.89 5.92 -6.74
CA ARG A 40 13.82 6.79 -7.48
C ARG A 40 13.22 8.16 -7.85
N ALA A 41 11.90 8.22 -8.04
CA ALA A 41 11.19 9.44 -8.40
C ALA A 41 10.67 10.23 -7.17
N TYR A 42 10.60 9.58 -6.01
CA TYR A 42 10.12 10.15 -4.75
C TYR A 42 10.98 9.63 -3.58
N PRO A 43 12.20 10.19 -3.37
CA PRO A 43 13.08 9.77 -2.27
C PRO A 43 12.46 9.95 -0.88
N GLU A 44 11.50 10.86 -0.74
CA GLU A 44 10.75 11.10 0.50
C GLU A 44 9.91 9.89 0.94
N LEU A 45 9.76 8.88 0.07
CA LEU A 45 9.12 7.60 0.39
C LEU A 45 9.87 6.82 1.47
N ASP A 46 11.18 7.01 1.59
CA ASP A 46 12.02 6.34 2.59
C ASP A 46 11.68 6.79 4.02
N ASP A 47 11.03 7.95 4.18
CA ASP A 47 10.57 8.45 5.47
C ASP A 47 9.19 7.90 5.85
N ILE A 48 8.48 7.18 4.97
CA ILE A 48 7.12 6.70 5.21
C ILE A 48 7.15 5.23 5.62
N ASP A 49 6.65 4.95 6.82
CA ASP A 49 6.51 3.60 7.37
C ASP A 49 5.04 3.19 7.50
N LEU A 50 4.73 1.92 7.21
CA LEU A 50 3.44 1.32 7.55
C LEU A 50 3.48 0.85 9.00
N GLU A 51 2.67 1.47 9.85
CA GLU A 51 2.69 1.26 11.31
C GLU A 51 1.67 0.21 11.77
N ASP A 52 0.48 0.17 11.16
CA ASP A 52 -0.57 -0.82 11.47
C ASP A 52 -1.31 -1.30 10.21
N TYR A 53 -1.79 -2.54 10.27
CA TYR A 53 -2.56 -3.19 9.21
C TYR A 53 -3.71 -4.00 9.80
N LYS A 54 -4.95 -3.60 9.49
CA LYS A 54 -6.16 -4.21 10.07
C LYS A 54 -7.18 -4.58 9.01
N VAL A 55 -7.72 -5.80 9.11
CA VAL A 55 -8.75 -6.33 8.19
C VAL A 55 -10.06 -6.52 8.94
N ILE A 56 -11.16 -6.03 8.37
CA ILE A 56 -12.52 -6.15 8.91
C ILE A 56 -13.43 -6.70 7.82
N ILE A 57 -14.12 -7.81 8.10
CA ILE A 57 -15.15 -8.35 7.20
C ILE A 57 -16.48 -7.70 7.54
N LEU A 58 -17.12 -7.05 6.56
CA LEU A 58 -18.32 -6.23 6.79
C LEU A 58 -19.62 -7.03 6.83
N ASN A 59 -19.68 -8.12 6.07
CA ASN A 59 -20.85 -8.96 5.87
C ASN A 59 -20.43 -10.45 5.84
N PRO A 60 -19.97 -10.99 6.99
CA PRO A 60 -19.39 -12.33 7.08
C PRO A 60 -20.37 -13.44 6.68
N GLU A 61 -21.68 -13.19 6.73
CA GLU A 61 -22.72 -14.13 6.27
C GLU A 61 -22.61 -14.46 4.78
N LYS A 62 -21.94 -13.62 3.97
CA LYS A 62 -21.67 -13.89 2.56
C LYS A 62 -20.44 -14.77 2.30
N ALA A 63 -19.77 -15.25 3.36
CA ALA A 63 -18.60 -16.10 3.29
C ALA A 63 -17.52 -15.55 2.34
N THR A 64 -17.14 -16.28 1.28
CA THR A 64 -16.09 -15.85 0.34
C THR A 64 -16.49 -14.67 -0.55
N ALA A 65 -17.77 -14.28 -0.57
CA ALA A 65 -18.27 -13.09 -1.25
C ALA A 65 -18.44 -11.90 -0.28
N ALA A 66 -17.84 -11.98 0.91
CA ALA A 66 -17.90 -10.89 1.86
C ALA A 66 -16.99 -9.73 1.43
N VAL A 67 -17.53 -8.53 1.57
CA VAL A 67 -16.82 -7.27 1.42
C VAL A 67 -15.85 -7.13 2.59
N THR A 68 -14.60 -6.94 2.24
CA THR A 68 -13.48 -6.73 3.16
C THR A 68 -13.15 -5.25 3.20
N ARG A 69 -12.96 -4.72 4.42
CA ARG A 69 -12.41 -3.39 4.68
C ARG A 69 -11.01 -3.55 5.25
N VAL A 70 -10.02 -2.95 4.60
CA VAL A 70 -8.64 -2.92 5.05
C VAL A 70 -8.33 -1.50 5.51
N LEU A 71 -7.77 -1.38 6.70
CA LEU A 71 -7.24 -0.14 7.25
C LEU A 71 -5.73 -0.24 7.32
N ILE A 72 -5.05 0.79 6.84
CA ILE A 72 -3.60 0.95 6.96
C ILE A 72 -3.34 2.24 7.71
N GLU A 73 -2.56 2.14 8.78
CA GLU A 73 -1.97 3.30 9.44
C GLU A 73 -0.52 3.44 8.98
N SER A 74 -0.11 4.66 8.68
CA SER A 74 1.26 4.98 8.28
C SER A 74 1.71 6.26 8.95
N GLY A 75 3.02 6.42 9.07
CA GLY A 75 3.62 7.59 9.68
C GLY A 75 4.94 7.97 9.03
N ASP A 76 5.40 9.18 9.37
CA ASP A 76 6.68 9.71 8.92
C ASP A 76 7.62 10.14 10.06
N GLY A 77 7.35 9.63 11.26
CA GLY A 77 8.01 10.01 12.50
C GLY A 77 7.50 11.31 13.13
N GLU A 78 6.76 12.15 12.40
CA GLU A 78 6.15 13.38 12.92
C GLU A 78 4.63 13.29 12.99
N LYS A 79 4.00 12.71 11.97
CA LYS A 79 2.56 12.58 11.83
C LYS A 79 2.20 11.15 11.49
N THR A 80 1.01 10.75 11.91
CA THR A 80 0.39 9.49 11.52
C THR A 80 -0.90 9.76 10.75
N TRP A 81 -1.24 8.87 9.84
CA TRP A 81 -2.48 8.94 9.06
C TRP A 81 -3.02 7.53 8.76
N GLY A 82 -4.34 7.47 8.63
CA GLY A 82 -5.06 6.24 8.31
C GLY A 82 -5.70 6.30 6.93
N THR A 83 -5.66 5.19 6.21
CA THR A 83 -6.32 5.00 4.92
C THR A 83 -7.15 3.72 4.91
N ILE A 84 -8.15 3.67 4.03
CA ILE A 84 -9.12 2.58 3.98
C ILE A 84 -9.35 2.14 2.55
N GLY A 85 -9.22 0.84 2.30
CA GLY A 85 -9.66 0.19 1.07
C GLY A 85 -10.83 -0.75 1.34
N VAL A 86 -11.76 -0.86 0.39
CA VAL A 86 -12.97 -1.68 0.54
C VAL A 86 -13.23 -2.44 -0.75
N SER A 87 -13.17 -3.77 -0.70
CA SER A 87 -13.44 -4.65 -1.85
C SER A 87 -13.85 -6.05 -1.37
N GLU A 88 -14.56 -6.79 -2.22
CA GLU A 88 -14.76 -8.25 -2.06
C GLU A 88 -13.44 -9.03 -2.20
N ASN A 89 -12.42 -8.44 -2.85
CA ASN A 89 -11.08 -8.99 -2.94
C ASN A 89 -10.16 -8.32 -1.92
N ILE A 90 -9.69 -9.10 -0.94
CA ILE A 90 -8.77 -8.63 0.10
C ILE A 90 -7.50 -7.98 -0.48
N ILE A 91 -6.94 -8.53 -1.57
CA ILE A 91 -5.72 -7.99 -2.18
C ILE A 91 -5.98 -6.62 -2.81
N GLU A 92 -7.15 -6.43 -3.41
CA GLU A 92 -7.54 -5.14 -3.98
C GLU A 92 -7.80 -4.11 -2.88
N ALA A 93 -8.52 -4.49 -1.81
CA ALA A 93 -8.74 -3.62 -0.66
C ALA A 93 -7.41 -3.20 -0.01
N SER A 94 -6.46 -4.13 0.16
CA SER A 94 -5.13 -3.82 0.66
C SER A 94 -4.36 -2.90 -0.28
N TRP A 95 -4.43 -3.12 -1.60
CA TRP A 95 -3.74 -2.29 -2.59
C TRP A 95 -4.27 -0.86 -2.60
N GLN A 96 -5.59 -0.67 -2.55
CA GLN A 96 -6.21 0.66 -2.47
C GLN A 96 -5.72 1.42 -1.23
N ALA A 97 -5.84 0.81 -0.04
CA ALA A 97 -5.37 1.44 1.20
C ALA A 97 -3.87 1.78 1.13
N LEU A 98 -3.05 0.87 0.59
CA LEU A 98 -1.60 1.07 0.50
C LEU A 98 -1.23 2.24 -0.40
N VAL A 99 -1.80 2.30 -1.60
CA VAL A 99 -1.55 3.38 -2.56
C VAL A 99 -2.00 4.72 -1.98
N ASP A 100 -3.22 4.77 -1.44
CA ASP A 100 -3.75 5.99 -0.82
C ASP A 100 -2.85 6.46 0.33
N SER A 101 -2.32 5.53 1.13
CA SER A 101 -1.44 5.87 2.25
C SER A 101 -0.14 6.51 1.79
N ILE A 102 0.50 5.91 0.78
CA ILE A 102 1.75 6.43 0.21
C ILE A 102 1.52 7.77 -0.49
N GLU A 103 0.43 7.90 -1.25
CA GLU A 103 0.08 9.16 -1.92
C GLU A 103 -0.16 10.29 -0.92
N TYR A 104 -0.90 10.01 0.17
CA TYR A 104 -1.13 10.97 1.22
C TYR A 104 0.18 11.45 1.86
N GLY A 105 1.06 10.51 2.26
CA GLY A 105 2.36 10.85 2.85
C GLY A 105 3.23 11.72 1.93
N LEU A 106 3.34 11.33 0.66
CA LEU A 106 4.13 12.06 -0.33
C LEU A 106 3.58 13.47 -0.64
N LEU A 107 2.25 13.65 -0.63
CA LEU A 107 1.63 14.96 -0.82
C LEU A 107 1.90 15.90 0.36
N HIS A 108 1.91 15.38 1.59
CA HIS A 108 2.14 16.18 2.78
C HIS A 108 3.61 16.58 2.96
N LYS A 109 4.57 15.72 2.60
CA LYS A 109 5.99 16.08 2.57
C LYS A 109 6.29 17.21 1.59
N LYS A 110 5.67 17.19 0.39
CA LYS A 110 5.84 18.26 -0.62
C LYS A 110 5.29 19.62 -0.19
N ALA A 111 4.36 19.65 0.75
CA ALA A 111 3.75 20.88 1.25
C ALA A 111 4.57 21.53 2.38
N GLN A 112 5.58 20.85 2.92
CA GLN A 112 6.53 21.42 3.89
C GLN A 112 7.63 22.17 3.13
N PRO A 113 7.85 23.48 3.41
CA PRO A 113 8.82 24.32 2.72
C PRO A 113 10.28 24.04 3.09
#